data_AF-A0AAN6IWU2-F1
#
_entry.id   AF-A0AAN6IWU2-F1
#
_cell.length_a   1.000
_cell.length_b   1.000
_cell.length_c   1.000
_cell.angle_alpha   90.00
_cell.angle_beta   90.00
_cell.angle_gamma   90.00
#
_symmetry.space_group_name_H-M   'P 1'
#
loop_
_entity.id
_entity.type
_entity.pdbx_description
1 polymer ?
#
loop_
_entity_poly.entity_id
_entity_poly.type
_entity_poly.pdbx_seq_one_letter_code
_entity_poly.pdbx_strand_id
1 'polypeptide(L)'
;MKNLGIPCSNLLPRLSTSEKDGLVERFNNTTNAVPIMIANIRSAALGLNLQRGYHKILILDPPDNFNQLIQIIGRVHRIGHTQVQKIWHVCVLNTCDQWL
;
A
#
# COMPACT_ATOMS: atom_id res chain seq x y z
N MET A 1 -9.45 9.25 8.39
CA MET A 1 -9.87 8.05 9.14
C MET A 1 -9.65 8.23 10.66
N LYS A 2 -10.34 9.15 11.34
CA LYS A 2 -10.39 9.15 12.82
C LYS A 2 -11.67 8.51 13.37
N ASN A 3 -12.66 8.28 12.53
CA ASN A 3 -14.02 7.95 12.96
C ASN A 3 -14.26 6.44 13.22
N LEU A 4 -13.39 5.55 12.71
CA LEU A 4 -13.56 4.10 12.87
C LEU A 4 -12.75 3.50 14.04
N GLY A 5 -11.90 4.28 14.72
CA GLY A 5 -11.03 3.77 15.78
C GLY A 5 -9.92 2.80 15.32
N ILE A 6 -9.82 2.52 14.02
CA ILE A 6 -8.79 1.63 13.45
C ILE A 6 -7.49 2.43 13.25
N PRO A 7 -6.36 2.01 13.83
CA PRO A 7 -5.08 2.68 13.62
C PRO A 7 -4.64 2.54 12.16
N CYS A 8 -4.31 3.67 11.53
CA CYS A 8 -3.81 3.72 10.15
C CYS A 8 -2.59 4.65 10.02
N SER A 9 -1.66 4.28 9.15
CA SER A 9 -0.49 5.11 8.79
C SER A 9 -0.72 5.75 7.43
N ASN A 10 -0.44 7.05 7.32
CA ASN A 10 -0.58 7.79 6.06
C ASN A 10 0.79 8.09 5.47
N LEU A 11 1.12 7.46 4.36
CA LEU A 11 2.33 7.73 3.60
C LEU A 11 2.05 8.80 2.55
N LEU A 12 2.37 10.04 2.91
CA LEU A 12 2.14 11.21 2.06
C LEU A 12 3.44 11.61 1.32
N PRO A 13 3.36 12.19 0.11
CA PRO A 13 4.54 12.60 -0.66
C PRO A 13 5.40 13.61 0.09
N ARG A 14 4.76 14.52 0.84
CA ARG A 14 5.35 15.62 1.61
C ARG A 14 6.21 15.20 2.80
N LEU A 15 6.16 13.93 3.19
CA LEU A 15 6.98 13.43 4.28
C LEU A 15 8.45 13.37 3.84
N SER A 16 9.33 13.75 4.75
CA SER A 16 10.78 13.57 4.59
C SER A 16 11.13 12.08 4.49
N THR A 17 12.32 11.77 3.96
CA THR A 17 12.79 10.38 3.86
C THR A 17 12.82 9.70 5.23
N SER A 18 13.33 10.38 6.26
CA SER A 18 13.38 9.85 7.63
C SER A 18 11.99 9.53 8.20
N GLU A 19 10.99 10.38 7.95
CA GLU A 19 9.61 10.10 8.38
C GLU A 19 9.01 8.91 7.63
N LYS A 20 9.30 8.77 6.33
CA LYS A 20 8.85 7.62 5.53
C LYS A 20 9.48 6.33 6.04
N ASP A 21 10.76 6.35 6.36
CA ASP A 21 11.49 5.18 6.88
C ASP A 21 10.93 4.75 8.24
N GLY A 22 10.67 5.69 9.15
CA GLY A 22 10.05 5.40 10.44
C GLY A 22 8.62 4.82 10.32
N LEU A 23 7.83 5.28 9.34
CA LEU A 23 6.52 4.70 9.04
C LEU A 23 6.63 3.27 8.49
N VAL A 24 7.57 3.03 7.59
CA VAL A 24 7.84 1.69 7.02
C VAL A 24 8.30 0.72 8.09
N GLU A 25 9.19 1.15 8.98
CA GLU A 25 9.67 0.34 10.10
C GLU A 25 8.52 -0.04 11.03
N ARG A 26 7.70 0.94 11.43
CA ARG A 26 6.52 0.71 12.27
C ARG A 26 5.51 -0.22 11.60
N PHE A 27 5.34 -0.13 10.29
CA PHE A 27 4.42 -0.98 9.54
C PHE A 27 4.96 -2.41 9.35
N ASN A 28 6.28 -2.59 9.23
CA ASN A 28 6.92 -3.90 9.18
C ASN A 28 7.01 -4.59 10.55
N ASN A 29 6.82 -3.87 11.66
CA ASN A 29 6.86 -4.42 13.01
C ASN A 29 5.64 -5.29 13.28
N THR A 30 5.84 -6.59 13.51
CA THR A 30 4.77 -7.57 13.74
C THR A 30 4.13 -7.51 15.12
N THR A 31 4.81 -6.92 16.11
CA THR A 31 4.37 -6.89 17.51
C THR A 31 3.48 -5.68 17.81
N ASN A 32 3.68 -4.57 17.09
CA ASN A 32 2.88 -3.34 17.22
C ASN A 32 2.49 -2.81 15.83
N ALA A 33 2.02 -3.74 14.98
CA ALA A 33 1.72 -3.47 13.59
C ALA A 33 0.58 -2.47 13.47
N VAL A 34 0.79 -1.41 12.69
CA VAL A 34 -0.34 -0.63 12.19
C VAL A 34 -1.03 -1.48 11.12
N PRO A 35 -2.32 -1.85 11.28
CA PRO A 35 -2.98 -2.82 10.42
C PRO A 35 -3.18 -2.30 8.99
N ILE A 36 -3.20 -0.98 8.79
CA ILE A 36 -3.51 -0.35 7.50
C ILE A 36 -2.52 0.78 7.22
N MET A 37 -1.90 0.74 6.05
CA MET A 37 -1.16 1.87 5.49
C MET A 37 -1.90 2.40 4.27
N ILE A 38 -2.13 3.71 4.25
CA ILE A 38 -2.71 4.44 3.13
C ILE A 38 -1.58 5.20 2.45
N ALA A 39 -1.39 4.94 1.17
CA ALA A 39 -0.36 5.57 0.36
C ALA A 39 -0.95 5.95 -0.98
N ASN A 40 -0.43 7.01 -1.59
CA ASN A 40 -0.61 7.19 -3.02
C ASN A 40 0.30 6.22 -3.78
N ILE A 41 -0.13 5.81 -4.98
CA ILE A 41 0.56 4.85 -5.84
C ILE A 41 2.02 5.25 -6.10
N ARG A 42 2.28 6.54 -6.36
CA ARG A 42 3.65 7.02 -6.66
C ARG A 42 4.61 6.87 -5.48
N SER A 43 4.14 7.16 -4.26
CA SER A 43 4.93 7.01 -3.04
C SER A 43 5.12 5.54 -2.66
N ALA A 44 4.12 4.69 -2.95
CA ALA A 44 4.20 3.25 -2.72
C ALA A 44 5.14 2.53 -3.70
N ALA A 45 5.19 2.98 -4.96
CA ALA A 45 6.03 2.37 -5.99
C ALA A 45 7.53 2.65 -5.77
N LEU A 46 7.87 3.82 -5.22
CA LEU A 46 9.25 4.28 -5.02
C LEU A 46 9.85 3.78 -3.70
N GLY A 47 10.68 2.73 -3.78
CA GLY A 47 11.76 2.48 -2.82
C GLY A 47 11.38 2.00 -1.42
N LEU A 48 10.10 1.82 -1.10
CA LEU A 48 9.71 1.34 0.24
C LEU A 48 10.04 -0.15 0.39
N ASN A 49 10.81 -0.49 1.42
CA ASN A 49 11.10 -1.87 1.76
C ASN A 49 10.02 -2.45 2.68
N LEU A 50 8.83 -2.58 2.14
CA LEU A 50 7.72 -3.23 2.82
C LEU A 50 7.87 -4.73 2.53
N GLN A 51 8.29 -5.54 3.50
CA GLN A 51 8.66 -6.96 3.29
C GLN A 51 8.01 -7.94 4.26
N ARG A 52 7.46 -7.49 5.39
CA ARG A 52 7.05 -8.41 6.48
C ARG A 52 5.59 -8.27 6.90
N GLY A 53 5.01 -7.07 6.82
CA GLY A 53 3.71 -6.78 7.43
C GLY A 53 2.46 -6.98 6.56
N TYR A 54 2.59 -7.12 5.24
CA TYR A 54 1.46 -6.92 4.33
C TYR A 54 1.55 -7.84 3.11
N HIS A 55 0.42 -8.49 2.82
CA HIS A 55 0.21 -9.42 1.71
C HIS A 55 -1.11 -9.10 1.00
N LYS A 56 -1.75 -7.98 1.37
CA LYS A 56 -3.05 -7.54 0.88
C LYS A 56 -2.89 -6.13 0.34
N ILE A 57 -3.35 -5.91 -0.89
CA ILE A 57 -3.35 -4.60 -1.54
C ILE A 57 -4.78 -4.28 -1.96
N LEU A 58 -5.25 -3.09 -1.58
CA LEU A 58 -6.50 -2.52 -2.05
C LEU A 58 -6.17 -1.30 -2.89
N ILE A 59 -6.56 -1.32 -4.15
CA ILE A 59 -6.39 -0.21 -5.10
C ILE A 59 -7.76 0.42 -5.24
N LEU A 60 -7.84 1.70 -4.86
CA LEU A 60 -9.10 2.45 -4.85
C LEU A 60 -9.30 3.27 -6.12
N ASP A 61 -8.20 3.70 -6.74
CA ASP A 61 -8.20 4.46 -7.98
C ASP A 61 -7.24 3.79 -8.97
N PRO A 62 -7.61 3.63 -10.24
CA PRO A 62 -6.78 3.02 -11.25
C PRO A 62 -5.54 3.90 -11.51
N PRO A 63 -4.35 3.31 -11.63
CA PRO A 63 -3.16 4.07 -11.97
C PRO A 63 -3.20 4.52 -13.42
N ASP A 64 -2.71 5.73 -13.70
CA ASP A 64 -2.48 6.24 -15.07
C ASP A 64 -1.58 5.32 -15.92
N ASN A 65 -0.83 4.42 -15.27
CA ASN A 65 0.15 3.55 -15.90
C ASN A 65 0.22 2.19 -15.20
N PHE A 66 -0.10 1.12 -15.93
CA PHE A 66 -0.02 -0.27 -15.47
C PHE A 66 1.37 -0.68 -14.94
N ASN A 67 2.46 -0.07 -15.39
CA ASN A 67 3.78 -0.36 -14.85
C ASN A 67 3.90 0.02 -13.37
N GLN A 68 3.22 1.07 -12.93
CA GLN A 68 3.21 1.44 -11.50
C GLN A 68 2.49 0.37 -10.66
N LEU A 69 1.41 -0.21 -11.20
CA LEU A 69 0.70 -1.32 -10.57
C LEU A 69 1.61 -2.55 -10.44
N ILE A 70 2.27 -2.95 -11.54
CA ILE A 70 3.20 -4.09 -11.53
C ILE A 70 4.33 -3.86 -10.53
N GLN A 71 4.88 -2.64 -10.46
CA GLN A 71 5.91 -2.29 -9.48
C GLN A 71 5.43 -2.45 -8.04
N ILE A 72 4.21 -1.99 -7.72
CA ILE A 72 3.61 -2.12 -6.39
C ILE A 72 3.35 -3.60 -6.05
N ILE A 73 2.78 -4.36 -6.99
CA ILE A 73 2.57 -5.80 -6.83
C ILE A 73 3.90 -6.50 -6.55
N GLY A 74 4.96 -6.15 -7.27
CA GLY A 74 6.31 -6.66 -7.06
C GLY A 74 6.92 -6.32 -5.68
N ARG A 75 6.39 -5.33 -4.96
CA ARG A 75 6.80 -5.07 -3.56
C ARG A 75 6.26 -6.12 -2.59
N VAL A 76 5.07 -6.63 -2.86
CA VAL A 76 4.39 -7.66 -2.04
C VAL A 76 4.72 -9.06 -2.50
N HIS A 77 4.82 -9.25 -3.82
CA HIS A 77 5.18 -10.53 -4.43
C HIS A 77 6.70 -10.71 -4.41
N ARG A 78 7.21 -11.07 -3.22
CA ARG A 78 8.64 -11.27 -2.97
C ARG A 78 8.93 -12.66 -2.40
N ILE A 79 10.07 -13.20 -2.78
CA ILE A 79 10.62 -14.43 -2.23
C ILE A 79 10.77 -14.28 -0.71
N GLY A 80 10.25 -15.24 0.06
CA GLY A 80 10.27 -15.23 1.52
C GLY A 80 8.95 -14.82 2.20
N HIS A 81 7.94 -14.36 1.44
CA HIS A 81 6.58 -14.23 1.97
C HIS A 81 5.89 -15.60 2.07
N THR A 82 5.36 -15.93 3.25
CA THR A 82 4.66 -17.19 3.52
C THR A 82 3.13 -17.08 3.38
N GLN A 83 2.61 -15.86 3.27
CA GLN A 83 1.18 -15.56 3.15
C GLN A 83 0.79 -15.40 1.67
N VAL A 84 -0.41 -15.87 1.31
CA VAL A 84 -0.96 -15.69 -0.05
C VAL A 84 -1.17 -14.20 -0.33
N GLN A 85 -0.60 -13.70 -1.42
CA GLN A 85 -0.81 -12.32 -1.85
C GLN A 85 -2.21 -12.16 -2.44
N LYS A 86 -2.96 -11.16 -1.97
CA LYS A 86 -4.29 -10.81 -2.49
C LYS A 86 -4.31 -9.34 -2.90
N ILE A 87 -4.71 -9.10 -4.15
CA ILE A 87 -4.78 -7.77 -4.73
C ILE A 87 -6.21 -7.57 -5.19
N TRP A 88 -6.83 -6.47 -4.76
CA TRP A 88 -8.17 -6.07 -5.17
C TRP A 88 -8.10 -4.69 -5.80
N HIS A 89 -8.65 -4.57 -7.02
CA HIS A 89 -9.01 -3.31 -7.61
C HIS A 89 -10.49 -3.07 -7.31
N VAL A 90 -10.80 -1.99 -6.60
CA VAL A 90 -12.17 -1.59 -6.32
C VAL A 90 -12.56 -0.63 -7.43
N CYS A 91 -13.62 -0.97 -8.15
CA CYS A 91 -14.21 -0.06 -9.12
C CYS A 91 -15.70 0.13 -8.85
N VAL A 92 -16.22 1.30 -9.23
CA VAL A 92 -17.64 1.59 -9.14
C VAL A 92 -18.33 1.27 -10.46
N LEU A 93 -19.33 0.38 -10.42
CA LEU A 93 -20.09 -0.01 -11.60
C LEU A 93 -20.83 1.18 -12.21
N ASN A 94 -20.92 1.21 -13.53
CA ASN A 94 -21.54 2.26 -14.33
C ASN A 94 -20.92 3.65 -14.14
N THR A 95 -19.62 3.70 -13.84
CA THR A 95 -18.84 4.95 -13.80
C THR A 95 -17.60 4.85 -14.69
N CYS A 96 -16.93 5.97 -14.95
CA CYS A 96 -15.72 6.00 -15.78
C CYS A 96 -14.63 5.06 -15.27
N ASP A 97 -14.51 4.92 -13.95
CA ASP A 97 -13.56 4.05 -13.26
C ASP A 97 -13.67 2.56 -13.64
N GLN A 98 -14.86 2.09 -14.01
CA GLN A 98 -15.03 0.72 -14.52
C GLN A 98 -14.28 0.46 -15.84
N TRP A 99 -14.02 1.51 -16.62
CA TRP A 99 -13.46 1.43 -17.98
C TRP A 99 -11.98 1.81 -18.05
N LEU A 100 -11.39 2.21 -16.92
CA LEU A 100 -9.98 2.56 -16.77
C LEU A 100 -9.16 1.34 -16.32
#